data_AF-A0A7C2LK25-F1
#
_entry.id   AF-A0A7C2LK25-F1
#
_cell.length_a   1.000
_cell.length_b   1.000
_cell.length_c   1.000
_cell.angle_alpha   90.00
_cell.angle_beta   90.00
_cell.angle_gamma   90.00
#
_symmetry.space_group_name_H-M   'P 1'
#
loop_
_entity.id
_entity.type
_entity.pdbx_description
1 polymer ?
#
loop_
_entity_poly.entity_id
_entity_poly.type
_entity_poly.pdbx_seq_one_letter_code
_entity_poly.pdbx_strand_id
1 'polypeptide(L)'
;MSWIKPAPKTVRPFSLSNRKYIGSKRELASRIAKAIVARSGVPDSFFDVFAGTGAVTQVMAENGAGTIFACDNLKANTVILSGFFDPGPDGQASFLDELEKLNDLSGCDGYITAHFADTYFSRANCRKMDAVREGIARGEDAGRVPAQVSAALMASFLLAADRAANTLGQYDAYLKHIGSSGFENGRHVADSRIHEPFRLKPLSFLPSRPHRIYTADIFSLLATVKATVAYLDPPYNTRQYCDNYHVLENLARWEKPALYGKTRKFDRTLLKSPFSSRRYAKTAVAELLAEIQAEHVWLSYNSEGILSRTELIDLLSVHGKPEILEFPYPVFGKGAGVSRKRQVTEYLLYVKKAAGKRTNQGDTSIDDSPGGLPAGAALC
;
A
#
# COMPACT_ATOMS: atom_id res chain seq x y z
N MET A 1 -31.65 -7.48 41.59
CA MET A 1 -30.55 -8.11 40.81
C MET A 1 -30.15 -7.17 39.68
N SER A 2 -29.08 -6.40 39.87
CA SER A 2 -28.54 -5.51 38.83
C SER A 2 -27.81 -6.35 37.79
N TRP A 3 -28.33 -6.40 36.58
CA TRP A 3 -27.64 -6.98 35.43
C TRP A 3 -26.46 -6.07 35.08
N ILE A 4 -25.27 -6.45 35.54
CA ILE A 4 -24.02 -5.86 35.07
C ILE A 4 -23.94 -6.21 33.58
N LYS A 5 -24.09 -5.21 32.70
CA LYS A 5 -23.79 -5.38 31.28
C LYS A 5 -22.38 -5.94 31.17
N PRO A 6 -22.15 -7.05 30.44
CA PRO A 6 -20.80 -7.54 30.24
C PRO A 6 -19.96 -6.41 29.63
N ALA A 7 -18.77 -6.18 30.19
CA ALA A 7 -17.84 -5.21 29.65
C ALA A 7 -17.66 -5.47 28.15
N PRO A 8 -17.72 -4.45 27.28
CA PRO A 8 -17.57 -4.65 25.85
C PRO A 8 -16.23 -5.37 25.61
N LYS A 9 -16.27 -6.52 24.93
CA LYS A 9 -15.05 -7.22 24.50
C LYS A 9 -14.19 -6.20 23.76
N THR A 10 -13.00 -5.91 24.29
CA THR A 10 -12.06 -4.96 23.68
C THR A 10 -11.83 -5.34 22.22
N VAL A 11 -12.29 -4.49 21.30
CA VAL A 11 -12.16 -4.74 19.86
C VAL A 11 -10.69 -4.63 19.50
N ARG A 12 -10.08 -5.74 19.06
CA ARG A 12 -8.66 -5.73 18.66
C ARG A 12 -8.45 -4.75 17.50
N PRO A 13 -7.56 -3.75 17.63
CA PRO A 13 -7.24 -2.82 16.56
C PRO A 13 -6.64 -3.53 15.34
N PHE A 14 -6.77 -2.91 14.17
CA PHE A 14 -5.99 -3.29 12.99
C PHE A 14 -4.55 -2.79 13.12
N SER A 15 -3.61 -3.65 12.78
CA SER A 15 -2.22 -3.28 12.47
C SER A 15 -2.05 -3.17 10.95
N LEU A 16 -1.02 -2.46 10.50
CA LEU A 16 -0.70 -2.27 9.08
C LEU A 16 -0.52 -3.61 8.35
N SER A 17 -0.12 -4.65 9.08
CA SER A 17 0.05 -6.02 8.59
C SER A 17 -1.24 -6.82 8.37
N ASN A 18 -2.42 -6.27 8.70
CA ASN A 18 -3.71 -6.97 8.64
C ASN A 18 -4.35 -7.03 7.24
N ARG A 19 -3.54 -7.25 6.20
CA ARG A 19 -4.01 -7.48 4.83
C ARG A 19 -3.16 -8.52 4.12
N LYS A 20 -3.77 -9.34 3.26
CA LYS A 20 -3.02 -10.28 2.42
C LYS A 20 -2.46 -9.51 1.22
N TYR A 21 -1.14 -9.58 0.99
CA TYR A 21 -0.51 -8.91 -0.14
C TYR A 21 0.66 -9.74 -0.69
N ILE A 22 0.66 -10.01 -1.99
CA ILE A 22 1.75 -10.72 -2.66
C ILE A 22 3.03 -9.92 -2.49
N GLY A 23 4.13 -10.61 -2.20
CA GLY A 23 5.45 -9.98 -2.12
C GLY A 23 5.66 -9.09 -0.89
N SER A 24 4.71 -9.04 0.06
CA SER A 24 4.86 -8.26 1.29
C SER A 24 6.12 -8.66 2.05
N LYS A 25 6.92 -7.65 2.42
CA LYS A 25 8.16 -7.82 3.19
C LYS A 25 7.95 -8.00 4.69
N ARG A 26 6.74 -8.33 5.16
CA ARG A 26 6.43 -8.44 6.61
C ARG A 26 7.45 -9.28 7.40
N GLU A 27 7.86 -10.42 6.86
CA GLU A 27 8.82 -11.32 7.54
C GLU A 27 10.29 -10.88 7.39
N LEU A 28 10.58 -10.02 6.41
CA LEU A 28 11.94 -9.55 6.09
C LEU A 28 12.20 -8.11 6.58
N ALA A 29 11.16 -7.33 6.87
CA ALA A 29 11.24 -5.90 7.14
C ALA A 29 12.21 -5.55 8.27
N SER A 30 12.19 -6.32 9.37
CA SER A 30 13.14 -6.14 10.47
C SER A 30 14.60 -6.39 10.06
N ARG A 31 14.86 -7.42 9.24
CA ARG A 31 16.21 -7.73 8.72
C ARG A 31 16.69 -6.66 7.76
N ILE A 32 15.81 -6.20 6.86
CA ILE A 32 16.09 -5.14 5.88
C ILE A 32 16.40 -3.84 6.61
N ALA A 33 15.54 -3.39 7.52
CA ALA A 33 15.74 -2.18 8.30
C ALA A 33 17.03 -2.25 9.12
N LYS A 34 17.33 -3.40 9.74
CA LYS A 34 18.59 -3.61 10.46
C LYS A 34 19.81 -3.45 9.54
N ALA A 35 19.77 -3.98 8.33
CA ALA A 35 20.86 -3.82 7.36
C ALA A 35 21.05 -2.36 6.93
N ILE A 36 19.94 -1.68 6.64
CA ILE A 36 19.93 -0.25 6.30
C ILE A 36 20.56 0.58 7.42
N VAL A 37 20.09 0.40 8.66
CA VAL A 37 20.58 1.14 9.83
C VAL A 37 22.03 0.81 10.15
N ALA A 38 22.44 -0.46 10.05
CA ALA A 38 23.81 -0.87 10.32
C ALA A 38 24.82 -0.25 9.34
N ARG A 39 24.41 -0.03 8.09
CA ARG A 39 25.29 0.47 7.03
C ARG A 39 25.19 1.98 6.81
N SER A 40 24.03 2.58 7.04
CA SER A 40 23.71 3.98 6.71
C SER A 40 23.38 4.84 7.94
N GLY A 41 23.35 4.25 9.15
CA GLY A 41 22.78 4.89 10.34
C GLY A 41 21.26 4.99 10.28
N VAL A 42 20.65 5.54 11.33
CA VAL A 42 19.23 5.94 11.29
C VAL A 42 19.14 7.17 10.39
N PRO A 43 18.42 7.12 9.26
CA PRO A 43 18.49 8.20 8.27
C PRO A 43 17.61 9.40 8.66
N ASP A 44 18.09 10.61 8.37
CA ASP A 44 17.30 11.84 8.51
C ASP A 44 16.08 11.87 7.57
N SER A 45 16.19 11.17 6.43
CA SER A 45 15.06 10.93 5.54
C SER A 45 15.13 9.57 4.85
N PHE A 46 14.00 8.88 4.81
CA PHE A 46 13.84 7.54 4.25
C PHE A 46 12.75 7.54 3.19
N PHE A 47 13.05 7.05 1.99
CA PHE A 47 12.10 6.92 0.90
C PHE A 47 11.82 5.45 0.59
N ASP A 48 10.60 4.99 0.92
CA ASP A 48 10.06 3.71 0.47
C ASP A 48 9.47 3.87 -0.95
N VAL A 49 10.27 3.55 -1.96
CA VAL A 49 9.99 3.85 -3.37
C VAL A 49 8.82 3.03 -3.92
N PHE A 50 8.59 1.85 -3.34
CA PHE A 50 7.51 0.91 -3.70
C PHE A 50 6.85 0.39 -2.42
N ALA A 51 6.09 1.26 -1.77
CA ALA A 51 5.65 1.04 -0.40
C ALA A 51 4.80 -0.21 -0.22
N GLY A 52 3.92 -0.56 -1.17
CA GLY A 52 3.05 -1.72 -1.07
C GLY A 52 2.22 -1.71 0.23
N THR A 53 2.52 -2.63 1.15
CA THR A 53 1.85 -2.65 2.47
C THR A 53 2.48 -1.71 3.50
N GLY A 54 3.58 -1.03 3.19
CA GLY A 54 4.33 -0.18 4.10
C GLY A 54 5.09 -0.95 5.20
N ALA A 55 5.40 -2.23 4.99
CA ALA A 55 6.04 -3.06 6.02
C ALA A 55 7.43 -2.56 6.40
N VAL A 56 8.24 -2.14 5.42
CA VAL A 56 9.57 -1.56 5.67
C VAL A 56 9.43 -0.14 6.20
N THR A 57 8.53 0.67 5.63
CA THR A 57 8.16 1.99 6.17
C THR A 57 7.85 1.96 7.67
N GLN A 58 7.00 1.02 8.12
CA GLN A 58 6.64 0.86 9.53
C GLN A 58 7.89 0.67 10.41
N VAL A 59 8.74 -0.30 10.06
CA VAL A 59 9.93 -0.61 10.87
C VAL A 59 10.93 0.55 10.85
N MET A 60 11.07 1.27 9.73
CA MET A 60 11.95 2.44 9.66
C MET A 60 11.43 3.60 10.52
N ALA A 61 10.12 3.85 10.53
CA ALA A 61 9.49 4.85 11.39
C ALA A 61 9.65 4.50 12.88
N GLU A 62 9.47 3.22 13.24
CA GLU A 62 9.69 2.70 14.60
C GLU A 62 11.17 2.81 15.02
N ASN A 63 12.11 2.59 14.09
CA ASN A 63 13.56 2.66 14.32
C ASN A 63 14.14 4.08 14.39
N GLY A 64 13.32 5.13 14.23
CA GLY A 64 13.82 6.48 14.41
C GLY A 64 14.06 7.29 13.15
N ALA A 65 13.79 6.77 11.95
CA ALA A 65 14.00 7.54 10.71
C ALA A 65 13.26 8.89 10.76
N GLY A 66 13.90 9.96 10.26
CA GLY A 66 13.37 11.32 10.35
C GLY A 66 12.13 11.53 9.48
N THR A 67 12.30 12.13 8.31
CA THR A 67 11.20 12.32 7.35
C THR A 67 10.95 11.05 6.53
N ILE A 68 9.72 10.57 6.50
CA ILE A 68 9.32 9.42 5.70
C ILE A 68 8.70 9.87 4.38
N PHE A 69 9.25 9.42 3.27
CA PHE A 69 8.61 9.44 1.96
C PHE A 69 8.18 8.03 1.61
N ALA A 70 7.00 7.86 1.02
CA ALA A 70 6.58 6.57 0.49
C ALA A 70 5.78 6.77 -0.80
N CYS A 71 5.96 5.88 -1.77
CA CYS A 71 5.25 5.94 -3.04
C CYS A 71 4.66 4.57 -3.39
N ASP A 72 3.45 4.56 -3.93
CA ASP A 72 2.87 3.40 -4.60
C ASP A 72 1.90 3.89 -5.68
N ASN A 73 1.75 3.14 -6.77
CA ASN A 73 0.85 3.56 -7.86
C ASN A 73 -0.62 3.17 -7.59
N LEU A 74 -0.90 2.38 -6.55
CA LEU A 74 -2.24 2.04 -6.11
C LEU A 74 -2.67 2.89 -4.91
N LYS A 75 -3.77 3.63 -5.05
CA LYS A 75 -4.33 4.49 -4.01
C LYS A 75 -4.68 3.71 -2.75
N ALA A 76 -5.14 2.47 -2.88
CA ALA A 76 -5.46 1.61 -1.74
C ALA A 76 -4.24 1.39 -0.82
N ASN A 77 -3.03 1.32 -1.37
CA ASN A 77 -1.80 1.14 -0.60
C ASN A 77 -1.44 2.37 0.20
N THR A 78 -1.43 3.51 -0.48
CA THR A 78 -0.99 4.79 0.07
C THR A 78 -1.97 5.33 1.10
N VAL A 79 -3.28 5.19 0.87
CA VAL A 79 -4.29 5.68 1.84
C VAL A 79 -4.28 4.83 3.12
N ILE A 80 -4.07 3.51 3.01
CA ILE A 80 -3.88 2.64 4.17
C ILE A 80 -2.64 3.10 4.93
N LEU A 81 -1.48 3.19 4.27
CA LEU A 81 -0.23 3.59 4.91
C LEU A 81 -0.33 4.97 5.58
N SER A 82 -0.90 5.96 4.88
CA SER A 82 -1.13 7.31 5.42
C SER A 82 -2.00 7.26 6.67
N GLY A 83 -3.10 6.51 6.66
CA GLY A 83 -4.02 6.40 7.80
C GLY A 83 -3.42 5.74 9.04
N PHE A 84 -2.28 5.06 8.93
CA PHE A 84 -1.58 4.46 10.06
C PHE A 84 -0.67 5.43 10.81
N PHE A 85 -0.30 6.59 10.26
CA PHE A 85 0.47 7.58 11.03
C PHE A 85 -0.40 8.24 12.09
N ASP A 86 0.12 8.36 13.31
CA ASP A 86 -0.60 8.94 14.45
C ASP A 86 -1.08 10.38 14.16
N PRO A 87 -2.40 10.63 14.18
CA PRO A 87 -2.98 11.96 13.96
C PRO A 87 -2.88 12.89 15.20
N GLY A 88 -2.27 12.43 16.29
CA GLY A 88 -2.24 13.12 17.58
C GLY A 88 -3.51 12.89 18.40
N PRO A 89 -3.52 13.30 19.69
CA PRO A 89 -4.61 12.95 20.62
C PRO A 89 -6.02 13.36 20.15
N ASP A 90 -6.18 14.61 19.69
CA ASP A 90 -7.46 15.11 19.20
C ASP A 90 -7.91 14.41 17.92
N GLY A 91 -6.95 14.13 17.03
CA GLY A 91 -7.20 13.37 15.81
C GLY A 91 -7.59 11.91 16.09
N GLN A 92 -7.01 11.27 17.10
CA GLN A 92 -7.40 9.93 17.52
C GLN A 92 -8.81 9.92 18.12
N ALA A 93 -9.14 10.90 18.95
CA ALA A 93 -10.49 11.05 19.51
C ALA A 93 -11.54 11.28 18.41
N SER A 94 -11.25 12.18 17.47
CA SER A 94 -12.10 12.45 16.30
C SER A 94 -12.26 11.21 15.42
N PHE A 95 -11.18 10.46 15.16
CA PHE A 95 -11.23 9.20 14.41
C PHE A 95 -12.16 8.18 15.09
N LEU A 96 -12.05 7.99 16.40
CA LEU A 96 -12.88 7.03 17.13
C LEU A 96 -14.37 7.42 17.13
N ASP A 97 -14.66 8.71 17.30
CA ASP A 97 -16.04 9.23 17.27
C ASP A 97 -16.68 9.04 15.88
N GLU A 98 -15.99 9.45 14.81
CA GLU A 98 -16.48 9.24 13.44
C GLU A 98 -16.58 7.75 13.09
N LEU A 99 -15.64 6.93 13.56
CA LEU A 99 -15.67 5.48 13.36
C LEU A 99 -16.93 4.85 13.95
N GLU A 100 -17.33 5.23 15.17
CA GLU A 100 -18.54 4.68 15.78
C GLU A 100 -19.82 5.20 15.09
N LYS A 101 -19.88 6.48 14.73
CA LYS A 101 -21.00 7.03 13.92
C LYS A 101 -21.19 6.26 12.61
N LEU A 102 -20.10 5.97 11.90
CA LEU A 102 -20.13 5.19 10.66
C LEU A 102 -20.54 3.73 10.91
N ASN A 103 -20.07 3.13 12.00
CA ASN A 103 -20.47 1.78 12.42
C ASN A 103 -21.95 1.69 12.81
N ASP A 104 -22.61 2.79 13.20
CA ASP A 104 -24.04 2.81 13.53
C ASP A 104 -24.96 3.03 12.32
N LEU A 105 -24.42 3.42 11.16
CA LEU A 105 -25.23 3.62 9.94
C LEU A 105 -26.00 2.36 9.52
N SER A 106 -27.28 2.50 9.21
CA SER A 106 -28.01 1.42 8.53
C SER A 106 -27.48 1.21 7.11
N GLY A 107 -27.38 -0.04 6.67
CA GLY A 107 -26.89 -0.36 5.32
C GLY A 107 -27.86 0.06 4.22
N CYS A 108 -27.35 0.63 3.14
CA CYS A 108 -28.11 1.05 1.96
C CYS A 108 -27.60 0.33 0.70
N ASP A 109 -28.44 0.19 -0.32
CA ASP A 109 -27.97 -0.29 -1.61
C ASP A 109 -27.26 0.85 -2.36
N GLY A 110 -26.07 0.58 -2.89
CA GLY A 110 -25.29 1.52 -3.68
C GLY A 110 -24.40 0.82 -4.70
N TYR A 111 -23.31 1.50 -5.08
CA TYR A 111 -22.37 1.01 -6.10
C TYR A 111 -21.73 -0.33 -5.71
N ILE A 112 -21.32 -0.50 -4.44
CA ILE A 112 -20.70 -1.74 -3.98
C ILE A 112 -21.70 -2.88 -4.04
N THR A 113 -22.93 -2.64 -3.60
CA THR A 113 -24.00 -3.65 -3.64
C THR A 113 -24.37 -4.03 -5.07
N ALA A 114 -24.45 -3.07 -5.99
CA ALA A 114 -24.76 -3.33 -7.39
C ALA A 114 -23.70 -4.20 -8.08
N HIS A 115 -22.43 -4.05 -7.71
CA HIS A 115 -21.31 -4.61 -8.47
C HIS A 115 -20.57 -5.77 -7.82
N PHE A 116 -20.50 -5.81 -6.48
CA PHE A 116 -19.67 -6.74 -5.73
C PHE A 116 -20.44 -7.63 -4.75
N ALA A 117 -21.75 -7.42 -4.58
CA ALA A 117 -22.59 -8.34 -3.80
C ALA A 117 -22.64 -9.72 -4.44
N ASP A 118 -22.74 -10.74 -3.60
CA ASP A 118 -22.88 -12.15 -3.98
C ASP A 118 -21.71 -12.65 -4.86
N THR A 119 -20.56 -11.94 -4.80
CA THR A 119 -19.30 -12.28 -5.48
C THR A 119 -18.12 -12.15 -4.52
N TYR A 120 -17.58 -10.93 -4.38
CA TYR A 120 -16.46 -10.65 -3.47
C TYR A 120 -16.93 -10.49 -2.02
N PHE A 121 -18.16 -10.06 -1.79
CA PHE A 121 -18.71 -9.84 -0.46
C PHE A 121 -20.16 -10.34 -0.38
N SER A 122 -20.64 -10.60 0.84
CA SER A 122 -22.07 -10.83 1.06
C SER A 122 -22.86 -9.55 0.78
N ARG A 123 -24.11 -9.68 0.33
CA ARG A 123 -25.00 -8.52 0.11
C ARG A 123 -25.15 -7.64 1.35
N ALA A 124 -25.27 -8.25 2.54
CA ALA A 124 -25.37 -7.50 3.79
C ALA A 124 -24.11 -6.65 4.06
N ASN A 125 -22.91 -7.21 3.83
CA ASN A 125 -21.66 -6.47 3.97
C ASN A 125 -21.56 -5.37 2.91
N CYS A 126 -21.93 -5.63 1.65
CA CYS A 126 -21.96 -4.58 0.62
C CYS A 126 -22.84 -3.39 1.02
N ARG A 127 -24.06 -3.65 1.53
CA ARG A 127 -24.97 -2.59 1.95
C ARG A 127 -24.39 -1.73 3.07
N LYS A 128 -23.73 -2.38 4.03
CA LYS A 128 -23.04 -1.67 5.11
C LYS A 128 -21.84 -0.88 4.58
N MET A 129 -21.06 -1.45 3.67
CA MET A 129 -19.92 -0.80 3.03
C MET A 129 -20.35 0.41 2.20
N ASP A 130 -21.46 0.34 1.45
CA ASP A 130 -22.01 1.47 0.70
C ASP A 130 -22.33 2.63 1.65
N ALA A 131 -23.10 2.37 2.72
CA ALA A 131 -23.46 3.40 3.70
C ALA A 131 -22.22 4.05 4.34
N VAL A 132 -21.24 3.25 4.74
CA VAL A 132 -20.01 3.73 5.38
C VAL A 132 -19.14 4.52 4.42
N ARG A 133 -18.89 4.00 3.21
CA ARG A 133 -18.00 4.67 2.26
C ARG A 133 -18.60 5.99 1.76
N GLU A 134 -19.91 6.04 1.53
CA GLU A 134 -20.63 7.29 1.27
C GLU A 134 -20.57 8.24 2.46
N GLY A 135 -20.63 7.73 3.69
CA GLY A 135 -20.43 8.51 4.90
C GLY A 135 -19.06 9.19 4.96
N ILE A 136 -17.99 8.43 4.66
CA ILE A 136 -16.63 8.96 4.58
C ILE A 136 -16.54 10.04 3.49
N ALA A 137 -17.04 9.77 2.28
CA ALA A 137 -17.00 10.73 1.17
C ALA A 137 -17.70 12.06 1.52
N ARG A 138 -18.90 12.00 2.12
CA ARG A 138 -19.61 13.20 2.58
C ARG A 138 -18.87 13.97 3.67
N GLY A 139 -18.10 13.29 4.50
CA GLY A 139 -17.25 13.91 5.53
C GLY A 139 -16.07 14.66 4.91
N GLU A 140 -15.43 14.03 3.91
CA GLU A 140 -14.35 14.61 3.09
C GLU A 140 -14.84 15.85 2.33
N ASP A 141 -15.92 15.73 1.54
CA ASP A 141 -16.45 16.79 0.69
C ASP A 141 -16.92 18.02 1.49
N ALA A 142 -17.42 17.80 2.71
CA ALA A 142 -17.87 18.87 3.58
C ALA A 142 -16.74 19.51 4.40
N GLY A 143 -15.49 19.04 4.28
CA GLY A 143 -14.35 19.52 5.08
C GLY A 143 -14.51 19.32 6.59
N ARG A 144 -15.42 18.43 7.00
CA ARG A 144 -15.75 18.19 8.43
C ARG A 144 -14.72 17.32 9.13
N VAL A 145 -14.00 16.52 8.36
CA VAL A 145 -13.01 15.56 8.86
C VAL A 145 -11.62 15.96 8.38
N PRO A 146 -10.65 16.17 9.27
CA PRO A 146 -9.26 16.45 8.87
C PRO A 146 -8.72 15.34 7.96
N ALA A 147 -7.85 15.71 7.00
CA ALA A 147 -7.33 14.77 6.00
C ALA A 147 -6.71 13.49 6.62
N GLN A 148 -5.96 13.63 7.71
CA GLN A 148 -5.35 12.49 8.40
C GLN A 148 -6.39 11.58 9.08
N VAL A 149 -7.47 12.16 9.63
CA VAL A 149 -8.58 11.39 10.20
C VAL A 149 -9.33 10.65 9.08
N SER A 150 -9.55 11.29 7.93
CA SER A 150 -10.15 10.62 6.77
C SER A 150 -9.29 9.46 6.28
N ALA A 151 -7.96 9.66 6.20
CA ALA A 151 -7.03 8.59 5.85
C ALA A 151 -7.13 7.40 6.82
N ALA A 152 -7.24 7.64 8.14
CA ALA A 152 -7.44 6.60 9.14
C ALA A 152 -8.78 5.87 8.98
N LEU A 153 -9.87 6.59 8.71
CA LEU A 153 -11.19 6.00 8.40
C LEU A 153 -11.13 5.13 7.15
N MET A 154 -10.49 5.60 6.08
CA MET A 154 -10.28 4.85 4.85
C MET A 154 -9.39 3.61 5.06
N ALA A 155 -8.33 3.73 5.88
CA ALA A 155 -7.49 2.59 6.23
C ALA A 155 -8.29 1.50 6.96
N SER A 156 -9.06 1.88 7.98
CA SER A 156 -9.96 0.96 8.69
C SER A 156 -11.00 0.35 7.74
N PHE A 157 -11.60 1.15 6.86
CA PHE A 157 -12.58 0.70 5.87
C PHE A 157 -12.01 -0.36 4.93
N LEU A 158 -10.85 -0.11 4.32
CA LEU A 158 -10.24 -1.04 3.37
C LEU A 158 -9.75 -2.33 4.04
N LEU A 159 -9.23 -2.26 5.28
CA LEU A 159 -8.84 -3.45 6.04
C LEU A 159 -10.06 -4.27 6.50
N ALA A 160 -11.16 -3.60 6.87
CA ALA A 160 -12.41 -4.27 7.16
C ALA A 160 -13.01 -4.94 5.92
N ALA A 161 -12.94 -4.27 4.76
CA ALA A 161 -13.34 -4.85 3.47
C ALA A 161 -12.49 -6.08 3.13
N ASP A 162 -11.15 -6.00 3.22
CA ASP A 162 -10.27 -7.13 2.95
C ASP A 162 -10.53 -8.34 3.87
N ARG A 163 -10.89 -8.07 5.12
CA ARG A 163 -11.26 -9.11 6.09
C ARG A 163 -12.58 -9.80 5.72
N ALA A 164 -13.55 -9.06 5.19
CA ALA A 164 -14.88 -9.57 4.80
C ALA A 164 -14.91 -10.16 3.37
N ALA A 165 -13.78 -10.13 2.64
CA ALA A 165 -13.71 -10.56 1.26
C ALA A 165 -13.68 -12.09 1.10
N ASN A 166 -14.42 -12.59 0.12
CA ASN A 166 -14.46 -14.00 -0.28
C ASN A 166 -13.34 -14.36 -1.26
N THR A 167 -12.09 -14.11 -0.86
CA THR A 167 -10.92 -14.33 -1.70
C THR A 167 -9.80 -15.07 -0.96
N LEU A 168 -8.83 -15.61 -1.69
CA LEU A 168 -7.62 -16.19 -1.11
C LEU A 168 -6.52 -15.14 -0.87
N GLY A 169 -6.87 -13.84 -0.82
CA GLY A 169 -5.94 -12.72 -0.64
C GLY A 169 -5.54 -11.99 -1.93
N GLN A 170 -6.22 -12.30 -3.03
CA GLN A 170 -6.12 -11.62 -4.32
C GLN A 170 -7.53 -11.50 -4.90
N TYR A 171 -7.81 -10.39 -5.57
CA TYR A 171 -9.10 -10.05 -6.17
C TYR A 171 -9.17 -10.36 -7.67
N ASP A 172 -8.13 -10.98 -8.24
CA ASP A 172 -8.15 -11.47 -9.62
C ASP A 172 -9.16 -12.62 -9.82
N ALA A 173 -9.62 -13.23 -8.72
CA ALA A 173 -10.76 -14.15 -8.68
C ALA A 173 -11.45 -14.07 -7.31
N TYR A 174 -12.68 -14.60 -7.23
CA TYR A 174 -13.43 -14.80 -5.98
C TYR A 174 -13.90 -16.24 -5.86
N LEU A 175 -14.14 -16.70 -4.63
CA LEU A 175 -14.66 -18.04 -4.35
C LEU A 175 -16.16 -18.10 -4.65
N LYS A 176 -16.66 -19.23 -5.18
CA LYS A 176 -18.00 -19.30 -5.78
C LYS A 176 -19.14 -19.66 -4.81
N HIS A 177 -18.84 -20.25 -3.65
CA HIS A 177 -19.88 -20.84 -2.79
C HIS A 177 -20.11 -20.00 -1.53
N ILE A 178 -20.59 -18.77 -1.69
CA ILE A 178 -21.02 -17.95 -0.55
C ILE A 178 -22.13 -18.70 0.20
N GLY A 179 -21.89 -19.11 1.44
CA GLY A 179 -22.83 -19.89 2.26
C GLY A 179 -22.43 -21.33 2.57
N SER A 180 -21.34 -21.87 1.99
CA SER A 180 -20.81 -23.18 2.39
C SER A 180 -19.85 -23.07 3.57
N SER A 181 -19.59 -24.18 4.27
CA SER A 181 -18.77 -24.28 5.50
C SER A 181 -17.27 -23.97 5.32
N GLY A 182 -16.88 -23.37 4.19
CA GLY A 182 -15.53 -22.94 3.86
C GLY A 182 -14.65 -24.02 3.23
N PHE A 183 -14.91 -25.30 3.53
CA PHE A 183 -14.16 -26.43 3.00
C PHE A 183 -15.08 -27.56 2.52
N GLU A 184 -14.91 -27.95 1.27
CA GLU A 184 -15.55 -29.13 0.69
C GLU A 184 -14.49 -29.95 -0.06
N ASN A 185 -14.42 -31.25 0.20
CA ASN A 185 -13.53 -32.19 -0.48
C ASN A 185 -12.05 -31.74 -0.52
N GLY A 186 -11.54 -31.16 0.57
CA GLY A 186 -10.16 -30.68 0.68
C GLY A 186 -9.85 -29.39 -0.09
N ARG A 187 -10.87 -28.68 -0.60
CA ARG A 187 -10.74 -27.38 -1.28
C ARG A 187 -11.43 -26.29 -0.48
N HIS A 188 -10.79 -25.11 -0.44
CA HIS A 188 -11.45 -23.90 0.07
C HIS A 188 -12.52 -23.48 -0.93
N VAL A 189 -13.79 -23.57 -0.53
CA VAL A 189 -14.95 -23.22 -1.37
C VAL A 189 -15.57 -21.87 -0.98
N ALA A 190 -15.28 -21.39 0.23
CA ALA A 190 -15.59 -20.05 0.72
C ALA A 190 -14.53 -19.62 1.76
N ASP A 191 -14.27 -18.33 1.88
CA ASP A 191 -13.55 -17.81 3.04
C ASP A 191 -14.57 -17.66 4.19
N SER A 192 -14.38 -18.37 5.29
CA SER A 192 -15.33 -18.36 6.42
C SER A 192 -15.56 -16.95 6.98
N ARG A 193 -14.60 -16.03 6.76
CA ARG A 193 -14.70 -14.63 7.19
C ARG A 193 -15.71 -13.82 6.38
N ILE A 194 -16.22 -14.33 5.26
CA ILE A 194 -17.31 -13.67 4.52
C ILE A 194 -18.59 -13.52 5.35
N HIS A 195 -18.76 -14.38 6.37
CA HIS A 195 -19.87 -14.33 7.30
C HIS A 195 -19.62 -13.39 8.49
N GLU A 196 -18.40 -12.88 8.66
CA GLU A 196 -18.13 -11.84 9.64
C GLU A 196 -18.77 -10.52 9.15
N PRO A 197 -19.56 -9.84 10.00
CA PRO A 197 -20.10 -8.54 9.65
C PRO A 197 -18.99 -7.53 9.38
N PHE A 198 -19.11 -6.78 8.29
CA PHE A 198 -18.26 -5.63 8.03
C PHE A 198 -18.39 -4.62 9.18
N ARG A 199 -17.26 -4.28 9.81
CA ARG A 199 -17.20 -3.27 10.88
C ARG A 199 -15.83 -2.60 10.86
N LEU A 200 -15.82 -1.27 10.95
CA LEU A 200 -14.61 -0.48 11.16
C LEU A 200 -14.00 -0.81 12.52
N LYS A 201 -12.67 -0.74 12.63
CA LYS A 201 -11.95 -0.98 13.90
C LYS A 201 -10.90 0.09 14.13
N PRO A 202 -10.53 0.36 15.40
CA PRO A 202 -9.40 1.21 15.71
C PRO A 202 -8.12 0.75 15.01
N LEU A 203 -7.15 1.65 14.83
CA LEU A 203 -5.85 1.35 14.27
C LEU A 203 -4.78 1.33 15.38
N SER A 204 -3.81 0.44 15.24
CA SER A 204 -2.54 0.52 15.96
C SER A 204 -1.64 1.52 15.24
N PHE A 205 -1.76 2.80 15.58
CA PHE A 205 -1.02 3.87 14.93
C PHE A 205 0.50 3.68 15.06
N LEU A 206 1.19 4.04 13.98
CA LEU A 206 2.63 4.23 13.93
C LEU A 206 3.02 5.52 14.65
N PRO A 207 4.27 5.66 15.11
CA PRO A 207 4.76 6.90 15.67
C PRO A 207 4.48 8.10 14.76
N SER A 208 4.10 9.24 15.34
CA SER A 208 4.00 10.48 14.60
C SER A 208 5.38 10.88 14.08
N ARG A 209 5.49 11.01 12.75
CA ARG A 209 6.71 11.39 12.03
C ARG A 209 6.34 12.38 10.93
N PRO A 210 7.21 13.32 10.55
CA PRO A 210 7.05 14.03 9.29
C PRO A 210 6.98 13.00 8.15
N HIS A 211 5.90 13.02 7.38
CA HIS A 211 5.71 12.04 6.33
C HIS A 211 5.01 12.64 5.11
N ARG A 212 5.32 12.09 3.93
CA ARG A 212 4.61 12.35 2.67
C ARG A 212 4.44 11.05 1.92
N ILE A 213 3.19 10.67 1.69
CA ILE A 213 2.82 9.42 1.03
C ILE A 213 2.16 9.77 -0.30
N TYR A 214 2.70 9.26 -1.40
CA TYR A 214 2.33 9.63 -2.76
C TYR A 214 1.63 8.47 -3.47
N THR A 215 0.42 8.71 -3.97
CA THR A 215 -0.20 7.87 -5.01
C THR A 215 0.25 8.37 -6.37
N ALA A 216 1.29 7.76 -6.94
CA ALA A 216 1.85 8.25 -8.19
C ALA A 216 2.59 7.17 -8.98
N ASP A 217 2.83 7.43 -10.25
CA ASP A 217 3.95 6.81 -10.96
C ASP A 217 5.26 7.33 -10.34
N ILE A 218 6.14 6.43 -9.94
CA ILE A 218 7.41 6.78 -9.31
C ILE A 218 8.26 7.70 -10.20
N PHE A 219 8.20 7.58 -11.52
CA PHE A 219 8.98 8.41 -12.44
C PHE A 219 8.59 9.90 -12.34
N SER A 220 7.36 10.20 -11.92
CA SER A 220 6.92 11.59 -11.69
C SER A 220 7.52 12.24 -10.42
N LEU A 221 8.13 11.45 -9.53
CA LEU A 221 8.64 11.91 -8.24
C LEU A 221 10.17 12.03 -8.19
N LEU A 222 10.89 11.52 -9.20
CA LEU A 222 12.35 11.40 -9.15
C LEU A 222 13.06 12.76 -9.03
N ALA A 223 12.49 13.82 -9.60
CA ALA A 223 13.03 15.17 -9.50
C ALA A 223 12.68 15.89 -8.19
N THR A 224 11.61 15.47 -7.50
CA THR A 224 11.02 16.22 -6.38
C THR A 224 11.34 15.62 -5.01
N VAL A 225 11.46 14.29 -4.92
CA VAL A 225 11.75 13.60 -3.67
C VAL A 225 13.24 13.37 -3.52
N LYS A 226 13.84 14.00 -2.51
CA LYS A 226 15.24 13.78 -2.11
C LYS A 226 15.26 13.14 -0.73
N ALA A 227 16.04 12.08 -0.58
CA ALA A 227 16.16 11.36 0.69
C ALA A 227 17.59 10.91 0.96
N THR A 228 17.95 10.76 2.24
CA THR A 228 19.25 10.20 2.64
C THR A 228 19.34 8.74 2.20
N VAL A 229 18.27 7.98 2.42
CA VAL A 229 18.14 6.56 2.03
C VAL A 229 16.92 6.38 1.13
N ALA A 230 17.09 5.73 -0.02
CA ALA A 230 15.99 5.20 -0.83
C ALA A 230 16.00 3.67 -0.77
N TYR A 231 14.85 3.08 -0.46
CA TYR A 231 14.60 1.64 -0.47
C TYR A 231 13.67 1.29 -1.63
N LEU A 232 14.16 0.42 -2.51
CA LEU A 232 13.50 0.00 -3.73
C LEU A 232 13.09 -1.47 -3.56
N ASP A 233 11.79 -1.74 -3.65
CA ASP A 233 11.23 -3.09 -3.73
C ASP A 233 10.30 -3.19 -4.95
N PRO A 234 10.85 -3.05 -6.18
CA PRO A 234 10.03 -3.04 -7.38
C PRO A 234 9.34 -4.40 -7.58
N PRO A 235 8.18 -4.44 -8.27
CA PRO A 235 7.58 -5.68 -8.72
C PRO A 235 8.59 -6.57 -9.44
N TYR A 236 8.78 -7.79 -8.95
CA TYR A 236 9.79 -8.72 -9.47
C TYR A 236 9.24 -9.78 -10.44
N ASN A 237 7.92 -9.83 -10.64
CA ASN A 237 7.27 -10.83 -11.50
C ASN A 237 6.23 -10.18 -12.43
N THR A 238 5.74 -10.94 -13.40
CA THR A 238 4.85 -10.43 -14.45
C THR A 238 3.39 -10.22 -14.01
N ARG A 239 3.06 -10.45 -12.74
CA ARG A 239 1.71 -10.17 -12.23
C ARG A 239 1.58 -8.67 -12.02
N GLN A 240 0.57 -8.07 -12.64
CA GLN A 240 0.26 -6.67 -12.40
C GLN A 240 -0.53 -6.57 -11.08
N TYR A 241 -0.02 -5.79 -10.13
CA TYR A 241 -0.67 -5.64 -8.83
C TYR A 241 -2.05 -5.01 -8.95
N CYS A 242 -2.25 -4.12 -9.91
CA CYS A 242 -3.55 -3.57 -10.23
C CYS A 242 -4.57 -4.66 -10.61
N ASP A 243 -4.17 -5.84 -11.13
CA ASP A 243 -5.09 -6.97 -11.40
C ASP A 243 -5.50 -7.66 -10.11
N ASN A 244 -4.54 -7.84 -9.21
CA ASN A 244 -4.75 -8.59 -7.97
C ASN A 244 -5.47 -7.80 -6.89
N TYR A 245 -5.51 -6.47 -6.98
CA TYR A 245 -6.07 -5.59 -5.93
C TYR A 245 -7.11 -4.59 -6.45
N HIS A 246 -7.65 -4.85 -7.64
CA HIS A 246 -8.56 -3.91 -8.34
C HIS A 246 -9.81 -3.53 -7.55
N VAL A 247 -10.39 -4.44 -6.75
CA VAL A 247 -11.59 -4.12 -5.94
C VAL A 247 -11.24 -3.10 -4.87
N LEU A 248 -10.20 -3.35 -4.06
CA LEU A 248 -9.79 -2.41 -3.02
C LEU A 248 -9.33 -1.07 -3.62
N GLU A 249 -8.67 -1.11 -4.77
CA GLU A 249 -8.30 0.10 -5.51
C GLU A 249 -9.53 0.90 -5.94
N ASN A 250 -10.55 0.25 -6.50
CA ASN A 250 -11.79 0.90 -6.87
C ASN A 250 -12.49 1.53 -5.64
N LEU A 251 -12.55 0.79 -4.53
CA LEU A 251 -13.12 1.30 -3.28
C LEU A 251 -12.36 2.52 -2.70
N ALA A 252 -11.04 2.55 -2.86
CA ALA A 252 -10.19 3.66 -2.43
C ALA A 252 -10.32 4.90 -3.33
N ARG A 253 -10.40 4.69 -4.65
CA ARG A 253 -10.60 5.77 -5.63
C ARG A 253 -12.00 6.37 -5.53
N TRP A 254 -13.00 5.52 -5.37
CA TRP A 254 -14.43 5.86 -5.25
C TRP A 254 -15.00 6.65 -6.43
N GLU A 255 -14.40 6.50 -7.62
CA GLU A 255 -14.82 7.12 -8.88
C GLU A 255 -16.04 6.40 -9.51
N LYS A 256 -16.43 5.25 -8.96
CA LYS A 256 -17.56 4.41 -9.40
C LYS A 256 -17.53 4.09 -10.92
N PRO A 257 -16.39 3.63 -11.48
CA PRO A 257 -16.26 3.38 -12.91
C PRO A 257 -17.13 2.21 -13.39
N ALA A 258 -17.34 2.12 -14.71
CA ALA A 258 -17.91 0.92 -15.30
C ALA A 258 -16.99 -0.31 -15.09
N LEU A 259 -17.58 -1.48 -14.88
CA LEU A 259 -16.87 -2.73 -14.60
C LEU A 259 -17.13 -3.78 -15.68
N TYR A 260 -16.08 -4.53 -16.02
CA TYR A 260 -16.07 -5.47 -17.12
C TYR A 260 -15.71 -6.88 -16.69
N GLY A 261 -16.24 -7.85 -17.43
CA GLY A 261 -15.95 -9.27 -17.26
C GLY A 261 -16.50 -9.87 -15.95
N LYS A 262 -16.21 -11.15 -15.75
CA LYS A 262 -16.69 -11.92 -14.58
C LYS A 262 -16.08 -11.41 -13.27
N THR A 263 -14.85 -10.92 -13.32
CA THR A 263 -14.09 -10.44 -12.15
C THR A 263 -14.30 -8.96 -11.86
N ARG A 264 -15.24 -8.29 -12.55
CA ARG A 264 -15.67 -6.92 -12.22
C ARG A 264 -14.52 -5.90 -12.20
N LYS A 265 -13.63 -5.96 -13.19
CA LYS A 265 -12.46 -5.07 -13.28
C LYS A 265 -12.85 -3.76 -13.99
N PHE A 266 -12.37 -2.63 -13.49
CA PHE A 266 -12.40 -1.35 -14.19
C PHE A 266 -11.20 -1.23 -15.15
N ASP A 267 -11.16 -0.16 -15.97
CA ASP A 267 -10.00 0.14 -16.80
C ASP A 267 -8.80 0.56 -15.93
N ARG A 268 -7.71 -0.19 -16.06
CA ARG A 268 -6.49 -0.07 -15.24
C ARG A 268 -5.25 0.06 -16.11
N THR A 269 -5.43 0.45 -17.38
CA THR A 269 -4.33 0.57 -18.34
C THR A 269 -3.22 1.48 -17.81
N LEU A 270 -3.59 2.59 -17.17
CA LEU A 270 -2.67 3.55 -16.55
C LEU A 270 -2.05 3.07 -15.22
N LEU A 271 -2.52 1.96 -14.64
CA LEU A 271 -2.00 1.40 -13.39
C LEU A 271 -1.03 0.23 -13.62
N LYS A 272 -0.73 -0.11 -14.88
CA LYS A 272 0.22 -1.17 -15.20
C LYS A 272 1.65 -0.69 -14.93
N SER A 273 2.41 -1.53 -14.24
CA SER A 273 3.79 -1.25 -13.88
C SER A 273 4.76 -1.77 -14.94
N PRO A 274 5.70 -0.95 -15.44
CA PRO A 274 6.75 -1.41 -16.35
C PRO A 274 7.72 -2.39 -15.66
N PHE A 275 7.84 -2.32 -14.33
CA PHE A 275 8.61 -3.26 -13.51
C PHE A 275 8.04 -4.69 -13.57
N SER A 276 6.73 -4.83 -13.78
CA SER A 276 6.05 -6.13 -13.99
C SER A 276 6.06 -6.61 -15.46
N SER A 277 7.01 -6.14 -16.28
CA SER A 277 7.15 -6.55 -17.69
C SER A 277 8.54 -7.10 -17.97
N ARG A 278 8.64 -8.34 -18.49
CA ARG A 278 9.94 -8.89 -18.95
C ARG A 278 10.63 -8.00 -19.98
N ARG A 279 9.85 -7.28 -20.79
CA ARG A 279 10.36 -6.38 -21.82
C ARG A 279 10.92 -5.07 -21.24
N TYR A 280 10.33 -4.56 -20.16
CA TYR A 280 10.60 -3.20 -19.68
C TYR A 280 11.23 -3.13 -18.28
N ALA A 281 11.26 -4.22 -17.51
CA ALA A 281 11.74 -4.21 -16.13
C ALA A 281 13.20 -3.74 -16.02
N LYS A 282 14.07 -4.23 -16.91
CA LYS A 282 15.50 -3.86 -16.89
C LYS A 282 15.70 -2.36 -17.14
N THR A 283 15.04 -1.82 -18.17
CA THR A 283 15.13 -0.41 -18.52
C THR A 283 14.52 0.48 -17.45
N ALA A 284 13.38 0.07 -16.87
CA ALA A 284 12.72 0.82 -15.81
C ALA A 284 13.57 0.89 -14.52
N VAL A 285 14.22 -0.22 -14.14
CA VAL A 285 15.15 -0.22 -12.99
C VAL A 285 16.39 0.63 -13.28
N ALA A 286 16.94 0.57 -14.49
CA ALA A 286 18.08 1.41 -14.88
C ALA A 286 17.77 2.91 -14.79
N GLU A 287 16.63 3.32 -15.36
CA GLU A 287 16.17 4.72 -15.32
C GLU A 287 15.90 5.19 -13.88
N LEU A 288 15.24 4.36 -13.08
CA LEU A 288 15.00 4.65 -11.67
C LEU A 288 16.31 4.86 -10.90
N LEU A 289 17.30 3.97 -11.07
CA LEU A 289 18.58 4.08 -10.38
C LEU A 289 19.38 5.32 -10.81
N ALA A 290 19.29 5.70 -12.09
CA ALA A 290 19.91 6.91 -12.61
C ALA A 290 19.35 8.17 -11.94
N GLU A 291 18.04 8.32 -11.94
CA GLU A 291 17.34 9.56 -11.59
C GLU A 291 17.02 9.69 -10.08
N ILE A 292 16.94 8.58 -9.33
CA ILE A 292 16.60 8.62 -7.90
C ILE A 292 17.61 9.47 -7.11
N GLN A 293 17.09 10.45 -6.37
CA GLN A 293 17.89 11.41 -5.60
C GLN A 293 18.11 10.92 -4.17
N ALA A 294 19.04 9.98 -3.99
CA ALA A 294 19.46 9.51 -2.69
C ALA A 294 20.95 9.16 -2.61
N GLU A 295 21.56 9.37 -1.44
CA GLU A 295 22.96 9.00 -1.18
C GLU A 295 23.12 7.48 -1.04
N HIS A 296 22.21 6.87 -0.27
CA HIS A 296 22.19 5.43 -0.02
C HIS A 296 21.01 4.79 -0.74
N VAL A 297 21.27 3.89 -1.68
CA VAL A 297 20.22 3.17 -2.42
C VAL A 297 20.27 1.69 -2.06
N TRP A 298 19.12 1.17 -1.64
CA TRP A 298 18.92 -0.23 -1.28
C TRP A 298 17.90 -0.84 -2.22
N LEU A 299 18.24 -1.96 -2.86
CA LEU A 299 17.35 -2.70 -3.75
C LEU A 299 17.08 -4.09 -3.19
N SER A 300 15.82 -4.36 -2.87
CA SER A 300 15.32 -5.68 -2.52
C SER A 300 14.84 -6.36 -3.79
N TYR A 301 15.25 -7.61 -4.01
CA TYR A 301 14.77 -8.38 -5.15
C TYR A 301 14.76 -9.87 -4.89
N ASN A 302 13.73 -10.54 -5.40
CA ASN A 302 13.56 -11.98 -5.26
C ASN A 302 14.45 -12.75 -6.26
N SER A 303 15.07 -13.86 -5.83
CA SER A 303 15.92 -14.69 -6.71
C SER A 303 15.19 -15.36 -7.88
N GLU A 304 13.85 -15.40 -7.86
CA GLU A 304 13.01 -15.90 -8.95
C GLU A 304 12.39 -14.77 -9.79
N GLY A 305 12.90 -13.54 -9.62
CA GLY A 305 12.42 -12.37 -10.31
C GLY A 305 12.81 -12.31 -11.79
N ILE A 306 12.27 -11.31 -12.49
CA ILE A 306 12.51 -11.08 -13.93
C ILE A 306 13.99 -10.81 -14.23
N LEU A 307 14.69 -10.13 -13.33
CA LEU A 307 16.09 -9.74 -13.48
C LEU A 307 16.96 -10.73 -12.70
N SER A 308 18.01 -11.21 -13.33
CA SER A 308 18.97 -12.08 -12.68
C SER A 308 19.84 -11.31 -11.67
N ARG A 309 20.45 -12.05 -10.73
CA ARG A 309 21.41 -11.49 -9.77
C ARG A 309 22.52 -10.69 -10.45
N THR A 310 23.09 -11.21 -11.54
CA THR A 310 24.15 -10.54 -12.30
C THR A 310 23.65 -9.22 -12.89
N GLU A 311 22.46 -9.22 -13.50
CA GLU A 311 21.90 -7.99 -14.07
C GLU A 311 21.63 -6.92 -13.01
N LEU A 312 21.16 -7.30 -11.82
CA LEU A 312 20.98 -6.35 -10.71
C LEU A 312 22.31 -5.75 -10.26
N ILE A 313 23.36 -6.58 -10.15
CA ILE A 313 24.71 -6.11 -9.80
C ILE A 313 25.24 -5.16 -10.88
N ASP A 314 25.08 -5.50 -12.15
CA ASP A 314 25.53 -4.67 -13.28
C ASP A 314 24.83 -3.31 -13.27
N LEU A 315 23.51 -3.29 -13.02
CA LEU A 315 22.72 -2.06 -12.92
C LEU A 315 23.19 -1.16 -11.77
N LEU A 316 23.44 -1.72 -10.57
CA LEU A 316 23.94 -0.92 -9.45
C LEU A 316 25.40 -0.47 -9.64
N SER A 317 26.22 -1.26 -10.34
CA SER A 317 27.65 -0.98 -10.57
C SER A 317 27.90 0.31 -11.34
N VAL A 318 26.92 0.77 -12.13
CA VAL A 318 26.96 2.07 -12.82
C VAL A 318 27.02 3.24 -11.83
N HIS A 319 26.51 3.06 -10.60
CA HIS A 319 26.34 4.14 -9.62
C HIS A 319 27.33 4.09 -8.45
N GLY A 320 28.17 3.06 -8.38
CA GLY A 320 29.14 2.85 -7.31
C GLY A 320 29.50 1.37 -7.15
N LYS A 321 30.27 1.04 -6.11
CA LYS A 321 30.60 -0.36 -5.80
C LYS A 321 29.43 -1.02 -5.08
N PRO A 322 28.73 -2.00 -5.67
CA PRO A 322 27.61 -2.64 -5.02
C PRO A 322 28.06 -3.60 -3.92
N GLU A 323 27.24 -3.69 -2.87
CA GLU A 323 27.29 -4.71 -1.83
C GLU A 323 26.01 -5.55 -1.92
N ILE A 324 26.10 -6.82 -1.53
CA ILE A 324 24.95 -7.73 -1.54
C ILE A 324 24.86 -8.50 -0.23
N LEU A 325 23.66 -8.51 0.33
CA LEU A 325 23.26 -9.39 1.42
C LEU A 325 22.22 -10.37 0.88
N GLU A 326 22.33 -11.63 1.29
CA GLU A 326 21.44 -12.69 0.84
C GLU A 326 20.66 -13.24 2.03
N PHE A 327 19.34 -13.25 1.91
CA PHE A 327 18.44 -13.74 2.95
C PHE A 327 17.67 -14.94 2.41
N PRO A 328 18.09 -16.17 2.71
CA PRO A 328 17.27 -17.34 2.43
C PRO A 328 15.99 -17.27 3.26
N TYR A 329 14.85 -17.53 2.64
CA TYR A 329 13.59 -17.69 3.34
C TYR A 329 12.73 -18.78 2.68
N PRO A 330 11.89 -19.48 3.46
CA PRO A 330 11.11 -20.57 2.92
C PRO A 330 9.91 -20.05 2.12
N VAL A 331 9.58 -20.74 1.03
CA VAL A 331 8.44 -20.37 0.19
C VAL A 331 7.15 -21.00 0.75
N PHE A 332 6.03 -20.28 0.69
CA PHE A 332 4.71 -20.90 0.86
C PHE A 332 4.53 -22.04 -0.17
N GLY A 333 4.20 -23.24 0.30
CA GLY A 333 3.94 -24.39 -0.56
C GLY A 333 2.67 -24.21 -1.39
N LYS A 334 2.38 -25.18 -2.27
CA LYS A 334 1.12 -25.24 -3.06
C LYS A 334 -0.10 -25.60 -2.18
N GLY A 335 -0.24 -24.99 -0.99
CA GLY A 335 -1.26 -25.26 0.03
C GLY A 335 -1.08 -24.36 1.27
N ALA A 336 -1.89 -24.57 2.32
CA ALA A 336 -1.84 -23.80 3.58
C ALA A 336 -0.64 -24.19 4.49
N GLY A 337 0.58 -24.18 3.94
CA GLY A 337 1.78 -24.53 4.68
C GLY A 337 3.07 -24.04 4.02
N VAL A 338 4.15 -23.95 4.80
CA VAL A 338 5.48 -23.52 4.36
C VAL A 338 6.22 -24.72 3.75
N SER A 339 6.69 -24.59 2.51
CA SER A 339 7.50 -25.63 1.85
C SER A 339 8.91 -25.65 2.43
N ARG A 340 9.29 -26.77 3.06
CA ARG A 340 10.68 -26.98 3.54
C ARG A 340 11.66 -27.40 2.45
N LYS A 341 11.18 -27.71 1.23
CA LYS A 341 12.02 -28.26 0.13
C LYS A 341 12.49 -27.22 -0.90
N ARG A 342 11.86 -26.04 -0.97
CA ARG A 342 12.23 -24.97 -1.89
C ARG A 342 12.49 -23.71 -1.08
N GLN A 343 13.73 -23.24 -1.11
CA GLN A 343 14.12 -21.95 -0.54
C GLN A 343 14.26 -20.96 -1.68
N VAL A 344 13.82 -19.73 -1.42
CA VAL A 344 14.05 -18.59 -2.30
C VAL A 344 14.92 -17.62 -1.52
N THR A 345 15.78 -16.92 -2.24
CA THR A 345 16.69 -15.95 -1.65
C THR A 345 16.18 -14.55 -1.96
N GLU A 346 16.04 -13.72 -0.93
CA GLU A 346 15.94 -12.28 -1.14
C GLU A 346 17.36 -11.73 -1.28
N TYR A 347 17.63 -11.05 -2.39
CA TYR A 347 18.81 -10.22 -2.56
C TYR A 347 18.50 -8.84 -2.01
N LEU A 348 19.29 -8.39 -1.04
CA LEU A 348 19.31 -7.01 -0.60
C LEU A 348 20.63 -6.40 -1.08
N LEU A 349 20.56 -5.66 -2.18
CA LEU A 349 21.70 -4.98 -2.77
C LEU A 349 21.77 -3.54 -2.27
N TYR A 350 22.99 -3.04 -2.12
CA TYR A 350 23.25 -1.68 -1.66
C TYR A 350 24.28 -1.01 -2.56
N VAL A 351 24.08 0.27 -2.85
CA VAL A 351 25.11 1.13 -3.44
C VAL A 351 25.07 2.50 -2.77
N LYS A 352 26.25 3.01 -2.43
CA LYS A 352 26.43 4.42 -2.10
C LYS A 352 26.62 5.19 -3.40
N LYS A 353 25.66 6.03 -3.79
CA LYS A 353 25.80 6.90 -4.97
C LYS A 353 26.88 7.93 -4.66
N ALA A 354 27.77 8.17 -5.62
CA ALA A 354 28.69 9.31 -5.52
C ALA A 354 27.85 10.59 -5.40
N ALA A 355 28.24 11.51 -4.50
CA ALA A 355 27.59 12.82 -4.41
C ALA A 355 27.53 13.44 -5.80
N GLY A 356 26.32 13.66 -6.32
CA GLY A 356 26.13 14.08 -7.70
C GLY A 356 26.99 15.30 -8.00
N LYS A 357 27.86 15.21 -9.03
CA LYS A 357 28.38 16.42 -9.65
C LYS A 357 27.15 17.20 -10.10
N ARG A 358 26.94 18.39 -9.54
CA ARG A 358 25.95 19.33 -10.07
C ARG A 358 26.30 19.52 -11.54
N THR A 359 25.51 18.96 -12.44
CA THR A 359 25.55 19.35 -13.83
C THR A 359 25.00 20.77 -13.85
N ASN A 360 25.90 21.75 -13.93
CA ASN A 360 25.55 23.12 -14.31
C ASN A 360 24.91 23.04 -15.71
N GLN A 361 23.60 22.87 -15.77
CA GLN A 361 22.82 23.36 -16.90
C GLN A 361 22.55 24.84 -16.63
N GLY A 362 22.84 25.63 -17.66
CA GLY A 362 23.14 27.04 -17.57
C GLY A 362 22.07 27.87 -16.89
N ASP A 363 22.55 28.75 -16.01
CA ASP A 363 21.88 29.97 -15.61
C ASP A 363 21.48 30.74 -16.89
N THR A 364 20.20 30.67 -17.24
CA THR A 364 19.55 31.73 -18.01
C THR A 364 18.60 32.39 -17.04
N SER A 365 19.10 33.46 -16.42
CA SER A 365 18.34 34.42 -15.65
C SER A 365 17.20 34.95 -16.50
N ILE A 366 15.97 34.58 -16.15
CA ILE A 366 14.78 35.37 -16.50
C ILE A 366 14.26 35.90 -15.18
N ASP A 367 14.40 37.21 -15.06
CA ASP A 367 13.83 38.09 -14.05
C ASP A 367 12.31 38.08 -14.22
N ASP A 368 11.55 37.75 -13.18
CA ASP A 368 10.10 37.96 -13.14
C ASP A 368 9.67 38.37 -11.73
N SER A 369 9.43 39.67 -11.60
CA SER A 369 8.72 40.31 -10.50
C SER A 369 7.23 39.89 -10.48
N PRO A 370 6.53 39.97 -9.34
CA PRO A 370 5.20 39.38 -9.17
C PRO A 370 4.09 40.21 -9.83
N GLY A 371 3.62 39.76 -11.00
CA GLY A 371 2.40 40.26 -11.67
C GLY A 371 1.17 39.45 -11.26
N GLY A 372 0.07 40.15 -10.94
CA GLY A 372 -1.08 39.62 -10.21
C GLY A 372 -1.96 38.59 -10.94
N LEU A 373 -2.67 37.82 -10.11
CA LEU A 373 -3.77 36.93 -10.50
C LEU A 373 -4.96 37.73 -11.08
N PRO A 374 -5.55 37.31 -12.20
CA PRO A 374 -6.94 37.58 -12.49
C PRO A 374 -7.82 36.37 -12.13
N ALA A 375 -8.95 36.71 -11.52
CA ALA A 375 -10.03 35.81 -11.17
C ALA A 375 -10.79 35.30 -12.41
N GLY A 376 -11.29 34.06 -12.29
CA GLY A 376 -12.57 33.64 -12.85
C GLY A 376 -12.61 33.20 -14.31
N ALA A 377 -12.92 31.91 -14.52
CA ALA A 377 -13.89 31.49 -15.52
C ALA A 377 -14.36 30.06 -15.22
N ALA A 378 -15.67 29.92 -15.01
CA ALA A 378 -16.41 28.67 -15.02
C ALA A 378 -16.73 28.23 -16.46
N LEU A 379 -17.33 27.02 -16.59
CA LEU A 379 -17.89 26.32 -17.78
C LEU A 379 -16.87 25.38 -18.46
N CYS A 380 -17.10 24.08 -18.66
CA CYS A 380 -18.27 23.19 -18.59
C CYS A 380 -17.87 21.81 -18.03
#